data_AF-A0A453F0Y6-F1
#
_entry.id   AF-A0A453F0Y6-F1
#
_cell.length_a   1.000
_cell.length_b   1.000
_cell.length_c   1.000
_cell.angle_alpha   90.00
_cell.angle_beta   90.00
_cell.angle_gamma   90.00
#
_symmetry.space_group_name_H-M   'P 1'
#
loop_
_entity.id
_entity.type
_entity.pdbx_description
1 polymer ?
#
loop_
_entity_poly.entity_id
_entity_poly.type
_entity_poly.pdbx_seq_one_letter_code
_entity_poly.pdbx_strand_id
1 'polypeptide(L)'
;NERFLLKLKDRLERVGIEMPTIEVRFEHLVAEAEVRVGNSGLPTVLNSITNTLEEAANALRILPNRKRTMPILHDVSGIIKPRRMTLLLGPPGSGKTTLLLALAGRLDKDLKVSGNVTYNGHGMEEFVPERTAAYISQHDLHIGEMTVRETLAFSARCQGVGTRFDMLTELSRREKAANIKPDADIDAFMKASSMGGLEANVNTDYILKV
;
A
#
# COMPACT_ATOMS: atom_id res chain seq x y z
N ASN A 1 -4.45 7.76 24.79
CA ASN A 1 -4.32 8.17 23.37
C ASN A 1 -5.66 8.27 22.63
N GLU A 2 -6.63 7.40 22.89
CA GLU A 2 -7.97 7.48 22.29
C GLU A 2 -8.65 8.86 22.41
N ARG A 3 -8.64 9.47 23.61
CA ARG A 3 -9.21 10.81 23.84
C ARG A 3 -8.64 11.88 22.90
N PHE A 4 -7.36 11.81 22.58
CA PHE A 4 -6.71 12.75 21.67
C PHE A 4 -7.17 12.53 20.21
N LEU A 5 -7.25 11.28 19.76
CA LEU A 5 -7.77 10.93 18.44
C LEU A 5 -9.25 11.33 18.29
N LEU A 6 -10.04 11.17 19.35
CA LEU A 6 -11.44 11.63 19.38
C LEU A 6 -11.53 13.15 19.28
N LYS A 7 -10.67 13.91 19.97
CA LYS A 7 -10.60 15.38 19.84
C LYS A 7 -10.21 15.82 18.42
N LEU A 8 -9.25 15.14 17.78
CA LEU A 8 -8.87 15.39 16.39
C LEU A 8 -10.05 15.17 15.44
N LYS A 9 -10.74 14.03 15.60
CA LYS A 9 -11.93 13.69 14.82
C LYS A 9 -13.05 14.72 15.02
N ASP A 10 -13.37 15.05 16.27
CA ASP A 10 -14.41 16.03 16.62
C ASP A 10 -14.11 17.40 15.98
N ARG A 11 -12.85 17.84 16.00
CA ARG A 11 -12.46 19.11 15.37
C ARG A 11 -12.76 19.14 13.86
N LEU A 12 -12.51 18.04 13.14
CA LEU A 12 -12.81 17.93 11.71
C LEU A 12 -14.32 17.88 11.45
N GLU A 13 -15.05 17.07 12.22
CA GLU A 13 -16.50 16.90 12.07
C GLU A 13 -17.27 18.20 12.38
N ARG A 14 -16.79 19.01 13.33
CA ARG A 14 -17.38 20.31 13.69
C ARG A 14 -17.43 21.33 12.54
N VAL A 15 -16.59 21.15 11.53
CA VAL A 15 -16.60 21.99 10.31
C VAL A 15 -17.06 21.22 9.06
N GLY A 16 -17.69 20.06 9.26
CA GLY A 16 -18.19 19.21 8.18
C GLY A 16 -17.09 18.65 7.27
N ILE A 17 -15.88 18.45 7.81
CA ILE A 17 -14.83 17.69 7.11
C ILE A 17 -15.01 16.23 7.49
N GLU A 18 -15.50 15.43 6.54
CA GLU A 18 -15.63 13.99 6.72
C GLU A 18 -14.29 13.30 6.45
N MET A 19 -13.93 12.38 7.33
CA MET A 19 -12.73 11.55 7.13
C MET A 19 -12.96 10.61 5.95
N PRO A 20 -12.07 10.59 4.94
CA PRO A 20 -12.24 9.76 3.78
C PRO A 20 -12.26 8.28 4.18
N THR A 21 -13.23 7.55 3.65
CA THR A 21 -13.32 6.09 3.80
C THR A 21 -12.97 5.42 2.49
N ILE A 22 -12.30 4.28 2.54
CA ILE A 22 -11.89 3.53 1.36
C ILE A 22 -12.66 2.20 1.33
N GLU A 23 -13.49 2.03 0.31
CA GLU A 23 -14.01 0.74 -0.13
C GLU A 23 -13.11 0.22 -1.25
N VAL A 24 -12.62 -1.01 -1.12
CA VAL A 24 -11.87 -1.68 -2.19
C VAL A 24 -12.76 -2.76 -2.78
N ARG A 25 -12.97 -2.72 -4.09
CA ARG A 25 -13.76 -3.70 -4.84
C ARG A 25 -12.87 -4.34 -5.89
N PHE A 26 -12.94 -5.65 -5.99
CA PHE A 26 -12.22 -6.42 -7.00
C PHE A 26 -13.22 -7.32 -7.72
N GLU A 27 -13.15 -7.34 -9.04
CA GLU A 27 -14.10 -8.05 -9.90
C GLU A 27 -13.32 -8.82 -10.97
N HIS A 28 -13.64 -10.09 -11.07
CA HIS A 28 -13.04 -11.03 -12.02
C HIS A 28 -11.51 -11.06 -11.99
N LEU A 29 -10.93 -10.92 -10.80
CA LEU A 29 -9.48 -10.81 -10.63
C LEU A 29 -8.81 -12.15 -10.90
N VAL A 30 -7.97 -12.18 -11.92
CA VAL A 30 -7.14 -13.33 -12.33
C VAL A 30 -5.67 -12.91 -12.29
N ALA A 31 -4.81 -13.79 -11.79
CA ALA A 31 -3.37 -13.60 -11.81
C ALA A 31 -2.70 -14.92 -12.21
N GLU A 32 -1.85 -14.88 -13.23
CA GLU A 32 -1.16 -16.05 -13.78
C GLU A 32 0.35 -15.82 -13.84
N ALA A 33 1.12 -16.86 -13.51
CA ALA A 33 2.57 -16.88 -13.66
C ALA A 33 2.98 -17.67 -14.90
N GLU A 34 3.97 -17.18 -15.66
CA GLU A 34 4.65 -18.00 -16.67
C GLU A 34 5.77 -18.79 -16.00
N VAL A 35 5.60 -20.11 -15.92
CA VAL A 35 6.60 -21.01 -15.33
C VAL A 35 7.26 -21.82 -16.45
N ARG A 36 8.60 -21.87 -16.45
CA ARG A 36 9.35 -22.80 -17.31
C ARG A 36 9.22 -24.21 -16.75
N VAL A 37 8.74 -25.14 -17.57
CA VAL A 37 8.68 -26.55 -17.20
C VAL A 37 10.05 -27.18 -17.46
N GLY A 38 10.81 -27.47 -16.41
CA GLY A 38 12.15 -28.06 -16.49
C GLY A 38 12.85 -28.17 -15.13
N ASN A 39 13.89 -28.99 -15.07
CA ASN A 39 14.56 -29.44 -13.84
C ASN A 39 15.66 -28.46 -13.36
N SER A 40 15.36 -27.16 -13.25
CA SER A 40 16.37 -26.13 -13.00
C SER A 40 15.92 -25.11 -11.96
N GLY A 41 15.83 -25.56 -10.70
CA GLY A 41 15.60 -24.68 -9.53
C GLY A 41 16.82 -23.83 -9.14
N LEU A 42 17.98 -24.00 -9.77
CA LEU A 42 19.20 -23.23 -9.47
C LEU A 42 19.94 -22.83 -10.77
N PRO A 43 20.28 -21.54 -10.96
CA PRO A 43 21.10 -21.10 -12.07
C PRO A 43 22.55 -21.52 -11.82
N THR A 44 22.97 -22.64 -12.41
CA THR A 44 24.38 -22.96 -12.61
C THR A 44 24.86 -22.28 -13.90
N VAL A 45 26.13 -21.85 -13.99
CA VAL A 45 26.68 -21.15 -15.17
C VAL A 45 26.40 -21.91 -16.48
N LEU A 46 26.48 -23.24 -16.44
CA LEU A 46 26.12 -24.11 -17.56
C LEU A 46 24.64 -24.02 -17.95
N ASN A 47 23.74 -24.01 -16.96
CA ASN A 47 22.30 -23.85 -17.18
C ASN A 47 21.94 -22.47 -17.75
N SER A 48 22.74 -21.44 -17.44
CA SER A 48 22.50 -20.10 -18.00
C SER A 48 22.87 -20.04 -19.49
N ILE A 49 24.00 -20.67 -19.89
CA ILE A 49 24.42 -20.73 -21.30
C ILE A 49 23.43 -21.56 -22.11
N THR A 50 23.00 -22.71 -21.58
CA THR A 50 21.99 -23.55 -22.26
C THR A 50 20.64 -22.85 -22.34
N ASN A 51 20.21 -22.12 -21.31
CA ASN A 51 18.98 -21.32 -21.36
C ASN A 51 19.04 -20.22 -22.44
N THR A 52 20.16 -19.51 -22.59
CA THR A 52 20.31 -18.47 -23.63
C THR A 52 20.30 -19.08 -25.04
N LEU A 53 20.95 -20.24 -25.22
CA LEU A 53 20.90 -20.98 -26.50
C LEU A 53 19.50 -21.52 -26.80
N GLU A 54 18.79 -22.04 -25.80
CA GLU A 54 17.40 -22.47 -25.94
C GLU A 54 16.46 -21.29 -26.24
N GLU A 55 16.70 -20.11 -25.67
CA GLU A 55 15.95 -18.88 -26.00
C GLU A 55 16.18 -18.44 -27.45
N ALA A 56 17.43 -18.46 -27.92
CA ALA A 56 17.76 -18.15 -29.32
C ALA A 56 17.16 -19.18 -30.29
N ALA A 57 17.21 -20.46 -29.96
CA ALA A 57 16.61 -21.53 -30.76
C ALA A 57 15.07 -21.49 -30.76
N ASN A 58 14.44 -21.12 -29.64
CA ASN A 58 13.00 -20.84 -29.57
C ASN A 58 12.62 -19.61 -30.41
N ALA A 59 13.42 -18.55 -30.41
CA ALA A 59 13.21 -17.36 -31.25
C ALA A 59 13.30 -17.70 -32.75
N LEU A 60 14.18 -18.65 -33.11
CA LEU A 60 14.30 -19.21 -34.45
C LEU A 60 13.24 -20.28 -34.79
N ARG A 61 12.27 -20.54 -33.89
CA ARG A 61 11.21 -21.57 -34.01
C ARG A 61 11.73 -23.01 -34.18
N ILE A 62 12.96 -23.29 -33.75
CA ILE A 62 13.59 -24.62 -33.87
C ILE A 62 13.17 -25.53 -32.69
N LEU A 63 12.84 -24.94 -31.53
CA LEU A 63 12.40 -25.67 -30.34
C LEU A 63 10.97 -25.27 -29.93
N PRO A 64 10.20 -26.19 -29.31
CA PRO A 64 8.89 -25.88 -28.73
C PRO A 64 9.04 -25.07 -27.44
N ASN A 65 8.26 -24.00 -27.30
CA ASN A 65 8.24 -23.15 -26.12
C ASN A 65 7.80 -23.97 -24.87
N ARG A 66 8.70 -24.10 -23.89
CA ARG A 66 8.47 -24.89 -22.65
C ARG A 66 7.84 -24.08 -21.51
N LYS A 67 7.39 -22.85 -21.76
CA LYS A 67 6.65 -22.06 -20.77
C LYS A 67 5.22 -22.57 -20.64
N ARG A 68 4.75 -22.79 -19.41
CA ARG A 68 3.34 -23.03 -19.09
C ARG A 68 2.82 -21.88 -18.22
N THR A 69 1.60 -21.45 -18.49
CA THR A 69 0.87 -20.54 -17.62
C THR A 69 0.32 -21.33 -16.43
N MET A 70 0.60 -20.86 -15.23
CA MET A 70 0.07 -21.41 -13.99
C MET A 70 -0.80 -20.33 -13.33
N PRO A 71 -2.12 -20.50 -13.28
CA PRO A 71 -3.01 -19.57 -12.60
C PRO A 71 -2.77 -19.62 -11.08
N ILE A 72 -2.73 -18.46 -10.45
CA ILE A 72 -2.57 -18.27 -9.00
C ILE A 72 -3.90 -17.79 -8.40
N LEU A 73 -4.55 -16.81 -9.04
CA LEU A 73 -5.89 -16.34 -8.68
C LEU A 73 -6.87 -16.73 -9.79
N HIS A 74 -8.01 -17.29 -9.41
CA HIS A 74 -9.02 -17.81 -10.32
C HIS A 74 -10.32 -17.02 -10.19
N ASP A 75 -10.50 -16.01 -11.05
CA ASP A 75 -11.74 -15.25 -11.21
C ASP A 75 -12.35 -14.77 -9.87
N VAL A 76 -11.51 -14.11 -9.06
CA VAL A 76 -11.85 -13.76 -7.68
C VAL A 76 -12.59 -12.42 -7.65
N SER A 77 -13.75 -12.37 -6.99
CA SER A 77 -14.55 -11.15 -6.84
C SER A 77 -14.94 -10.90 -5.39
N GLY A 78 -15.02 -9.63 -4.98
CA GLY A 78 -15.37 -9.27 -3.60
C GLY A 78 -15.21 -7.79 -3.27
N ILE A 79 -15.58 -7.44 -2.04
CA ILE A 79 -15.57 -6.06 -1.55
C ILE A 79 -15.01 -6.04 -0.12
N ILE A 80 -14.01 -5.18 0.11
CA ILE A 80 -13.52 -4.82 1.43
C ILE A 80 -14.19 -3.51 1.84
N LYS A 81 -15.09 -3.60 2.82
CA LYS A 81 -15.82 -2.44 3.33
C LYS A 81 -14.94 -1.60 4.28
N PRO A 82 -15.06 -0.27 4.25
CA PRO A 82 -14.36 0.59 5.20
C PRO A 82 -14.82 0.31 6.64
N ARG A 83 -13.98 0.67 7.62
CA ARG A 83 -14.26 0.58 9.07
C ARG A 83 -14.55 -0.86 9.56
N ARG A 84 -14.06 -1.86 8.84
CA ARG A 84 -14.15 -3.28 9.23
C ARG A 84 -12.81 -3.97 9.05
N MET A 85 -12.53 -4.93 9.93
CA MET A 85 -11.42 -5.85 9.75
C MET A 85 -11.90 -7.03 8.90
N THR A 86 -11.18 -7.32 7.82
CA THR A 86 -11.47 -8.47 6.94
C THR A 86 -10.37 -9.51 7.12
N LEU A 87 -10.76 -10.74 7.47
CA LEU A 87 -9.83 -11.85 7.68
C LEU A 87 -9.82 -12.75 6.44
N LEU A 88 -8.65 -12.90 5.81
CA LEU A 88 -8.44 -13.79 4.66
C LEU A 88 -7.78 -15.10 5.12
N LEU A 89 -8.50 -16.21 5.02
CA LEU A 89 -8.02 -17.55 5.40
C LEU A 89 -7.91 -18.46 4.18
N GLY A 90 -6.90 -19.31 4.18
CA GLY A 90 -6.67 -20.31 3.13
C GLY A 90 -5.39 -21.09 3.35
N PRO A 91 -5.28 -22.32 2.82
CA PRO A 91 -4.08 -23.16 2.99
C PRO A 91 -2.83 -22.52 2.37
N PRO A 92 -1.61 -22.97 2.73
CA PRO A 92 -0.39 -22.55 2.04
C PRO A 92 -0.50 -22.70 0.53
N GLY A 93 -0.01 -21.73 -0.24
CA GLY A 93 -0.10 -21.74 -1.71
C GLY A 93 -1.44 -21.28 -2.30
N SER A 94 -2.47 -20.97 -1.50
CA SER A 94 -3.79 -20.57 -1.99
C SER A 94 -3.90 -19.14 -2.59
N GLY A 95 -2.78 -18.48 -2.91
CA GLY A 95 -2.79 -17.13 -3.50
C GLY A 95 -3.11 -15.96 -2.56
N LYS A 96 -3.13 -16.15 -1.22
CA LYS A 96 -3.46 -15.06 -0.26
C LYS A 96 -2.54 -13.85 -0.42
N THR A 97 -1.23 -14.08 -0.41
CA THR A 97 -0.22 -13.03 -0.58
C THR A 97 -0.39 -12.33 -1.93
N THR A 98 -0.63 -13.11 -2.99
CA THR A 98 -0.89 -12.60 -4.34
C THR A 98 -2.12 -11.70 -4.37
N LEU A 99 -3.22 -12.10 -3.73
CA LEU A 99 -4.44 -11.28 -3.61
C LEU A 99 -4.16 -9.98 -2.87
N LEU A 100 -3.49 -10.03 -1.71
CA LEU A 100 -3.18 -8.81 -0.94
C LEU A 100 -2.26 -7.85 -1.72
N LEU A 101 -1.27 -8.37 -2.43
CA LEU A 101 -0.39 -7.58 -3.29
C LEU A 101 -1.14 -6.97 -4.47
N ALA A 102 -2.03 -7.73 -5.10
CA ALA A 102 -2.90 -7.24 -6.18
C ALA A 102 -3.77 -6.07 -5.69
N LEU A 103 -4.43 -6.22 -4.54
CA LEU A 103 -5.26 -5.17 -3.96
C LEU A 103 -4.45 -3.95 -3.53
N ALA A 104 -3.18 -4.10 -3.16
CA ALA A 104 -2.29 -2.99 -2.80
C ALA A 104 -1.58 -2.34 -4.01
N GLY A 105 -1.81 -2.82 -5.23
CA GLY A 105 -1.11 -2.35 -6.43
C GLY A 105 0.37 -2.73 -6.49
N ARG A 106 0.80 -3.73 -5.69
CA ARG A 106 2.20 -4.18 -5.57
C ARG A 106 2.44 -5.57 -6.15
N LEU A 107 1.56 -6.02 -7.05
CA LEU A 107 1.73 -7.31 -7.69
C LEU A 107 2.94 -7.29 -8.65
N ASP A 108 3.63 -8.42 -8.75
CA ASP A 108 4.80 -8.55 -9.61
C ASP A 108 4.43 -8.28 -11.08
N LYS A 109 5.26 -7.50 -11.78
CA LYS A 109 5.05 -7.12 -13.18
C LYS A 109 5.21 -8.30 -14.14
N ASP A 110 5.89 -9.36 -13.70
CA ASP A 110 6.06 -10.59 -14.49
C ASP A 110 4.79 -11.46 -14.50
N LEU A 111 3.80 -11.14 -13.65
CA LEU A 111 2.51 -11.83 -13.62
C LEU A 111 1.56 -11.23 -14.67
N LYS A 112 0.82 -12.11 -15.36
CA LYS A 112 -0.31 -11.70 -16.19
C LYS A 112 -1.52 -11.49 -15.28
N VAL A 113 -2.07 -10.28 -15.31
CA VAL A 113 -3.19 -9.88 -14.45
C VAL A 113 -4.35 -9.42 -15.32
N SER A 114 -5.55 -9.87 -14.99
CA SER A 114 -6.79 -9.38 -15.59
C SER A 114 -7.89 -9.25 -14.53
N GLY A 115 -9.02 -8.64 -14.92
CA GLY A 115 -10.03 -8.16 -13.97
C GLY A 115 -9.74 -6.74 -13.49
N ASN A 116 -10.58 -6.25 -12.58
CA ASN A 116 -10.54 -4.87 -12.13
C ASN A 116 -10.42 -4.79 -10.62
N VAL A 117 -9.62 -3.83 -10.14
CA VAL A 117 -9.59 -3.41 -8.74
C VAL A 117 -9.89 -1.92 -8.68
N THR A 118 -10.86 -1.53 -7.87
CA THR A 118 -11.31 -0.14 -7.73
C THR A 118 -11.33 0.30 -6.26
N TYR A 119 -11.00 1.57 -6.05
CA TYR A 119 -11.03 2.24 -4.75
C TYR A 119 -12.10 3.32 -4.82
N ASN A 120 -13.21 3.14 -4.09
CA ASN A 120 -14.40 4.01 -4.18
C ASN A 120 -14.90 4.23 -5.62
N GLY A 121 -14.77 3.21 -6.49
CA GLY A 121 -15.17 3.28 -7.89
C GLY A 121 -14.10 3.82 -8.85
N HIS A 122 -12.97 4.32 -8.35
CA HIS A 122 -11.83 4.73 -9.17
C HIS A 122 -10.91 3.55 -9.47
N GLY A 123 -10.54 3.39 -10.74
CA GLY A 123 -9.55 2.39 -11.18
C GLY A 123 -8.17 2.66 -10.60
N MET A 124 -7.34 1.61 -10.47
CA MET A 124 -5.97 1.72 -9.96
C MET A 124 -5.06 2.61 -10.82
N GLU A 125 -5.41 2.82 -12.08
CA GLU A 125 -4.74 3.69 -13.05
C GLU A 125 -5.03 5.18 -12.83
N GLU A 126 -6.09 5.53 -12.10
CA GLU A 126 -6.50 6.93 -11.87
C GLU A 126 -5.69 7.59 -10.73
N PHE A 127 -4.97 6.80 -9.93
CA PHE A 127 -4.20 7.28 -8.78
C PHE A 127 -2.96 6.40 -8.54
N VAL A 128 -2.28 6.61 -7.42
CA VAL A 128 -1.15 5.77 -7.00
C VAL A 128 -1.60 4.88 -5.85
N PRO A 129 -1.94 3.60 -6.09
CA PRO A 129 -2.44 2.68 -5.07
C PRO A 129 -1.52 2.57 -3.86
N GLU A 130 -0.21 2.59 -4.05
CA GLU A 130 0.80 2.43 -3.01
C GLU A 130 0.86 3.62 -2.04
N ARG A 131 0.28 4.77 -2.42
CA ARG A 131 0.09 5.92 -1.52
C ARG A 131 -1.19 5.83 -0.70
N THR A 132 -2.12 4.96 -1.10
CA THR A 132 -3.46 4.82 -0.52
C THR A 132 -3.58 3.54 0.31
N ALA A 133 -2.91 2.47 -0.12
CA ALA A 133 -2.87 1.17 0.52
C ALA A 133 -1.44 0.81 0.91
N ALA A 134 -1.25 0.47 2.19
CA ALA A 134 0.01 -0.03 2.71
C ALA A 134 -0.05 -1.56 2.80
N TYR A 135 0.90 -2.23 2.14
CA TYR A 135 1.13 -3.66 2.30
C TYR A 135 2.26 -3.90 3.30
N ILE A 136 1.98 -4.69 4.33
CA ILE A 136 2.96 -5.13 5.33
C ILE A 136 3.35 -6.58 5.00
N SER A 137 4.63 -6.79 4.69
CA SER A 137 5.16 -8.11 4.31
C SER A 137 5.27 -9.05 5.50
N GLN A 138 5.44 -10.34 5.21
CA GLN A 138 5.71 -11.36 6.24
C GLN A 138 7.07 -11.18 6.91
N HIS A 139 8.01 -10.53 6.21
CA HIS A 139 9.34 -10.22 6.72
C HIS A 139 9.44 -8.72 6.98
N ASP A 140 9.98 -8.37 8.13
CA ASP A 140 10.29 -7.00 8.49
C ASP A 140 11.67 -6.63 7.95
N LEU A 141 11.73 -5.53 7.21
CA LEU A 141 12.97 -5.00 6.64
C LEU A 141 13.34 -3.72 7.39
N HIS A 142 14.31 -3.81 8.29
CA HIS A 142 14.80 -2.70 9.09
C HIS A 142 16.32 -2.64 9.09
N ILE A 143 16.86 -1.43 9.28
CA ILE A 143 18.29 -1.19 9.46
C ILE A 143 18.61 -1.48 10.92
N GLY A 144 19.43 -2.52 11.19
CA GLY A 144 19.70 -3.02 12.53
C GLY A 144 20.52 -2.07 13.41
N GLU A 145 21.18 -1.10 12.79
CA GLU A 145 22.00 -0.07 13.44
C GLU A 145 21.17 1.11 13.95
N MET A 146 19.89 1.23 13.55
CA MET A 146 19.01 2.32 13.94
C MET A 146 18.14 1.94 15.13
N THR A 147 18.00 2.86 16.09
CA THR A 147 16.99 2.76 17.13
C THR A 147 15.58 2.94 16.54
N VAL A 148 14.56 2.43 17.24
CA VAL A 148 13.13 2.59 16.83
C VAL A 148 12.78 4.06 16.57
N ARG A 149 13.27 4.97 17.43
CA ARG A 149 13.09 6.42 17.28
C ARG A 149 13.69 6.94 15.99
N GLU A 150 14.92 6.53 15.67
CA GLU A 150 15.59 6.96 14.45
C GLU A 150 14.89 6.40 13.21
N THR A 151 14.43 5.15 13.24
CA THR A 151 13.68 4.51 12.15
C THR A 151 12.37 5.26 11.87
N LEU A 152 11.59 5.57 12.91
CA LEU A 152 10.35 6.32 12.77
C LEU A 152 10.60 7.75 12.30
N ALA A 153 11.61 8.43 12.84
CA ALA A 153 11.96 9.79 12.42
C ALA A 153 12.44 9.83 10.97
N PHE A 154 13.20 8.82 10.52
CA PHE A 154 13.60 8.67 9.12
C PHE A 154 12.39 8.46 8.22
N SER A 155 11.50 7.53 8.57
CA SER A 155 10.26 7.27 7.83
C SER A 155 9.39 8.53 7.72
N ALA A 156 9.20 9.25 8.83
CA ALA A 156 8.42 10.49 8.85
C ALA A 156 9.02 11.58 7.95
N ARG A 157 10.36 11.73 7.94
CA ARG A 157 11.03 12.68 7.01
C ARG A 157 10.85 12.28 5.55
N CYS A 158 10.88 11.00 5.21
CA CYS A 158 10.66 10.52 3.85
C CYS A 158 9.21 10.70 3.38
N GLN A 159 8.24 10.53 4.27
CA GLN A 159 6.83 10.76 3.97
C GLN A 159 6.50 12.24 3.81
N GLY A 160 7.14 13.09 4.61
CA GLY A 160 6.87 14.52 4.67
C GLY A 160 5.42 14.85 5.01
N VAL A 161 5.06 16.13 4.84
CA VAL A 161 3.77 16.68 5.31
C VAL A 161 2.58 16.19 4.50
N GLY A 162 2.81 15.66 3.29
CA GLY A 162 1.76 15.15 2.40
C GLY A 162 0.61 16.15 2.21
N THR A 163 -0.63 15.67 2.35
CA THR A 163 -1.86 16.48 2.24
C THR A 163 -2.26 17.17 3.55
N ARG A 164 -1.46 17.04 4.63
CA ARG A 164 -1.81 17.57 5.95
C ARG A 164 -1.87 19.09 5.97
N PHE A 165 -0.98 19.74 5.23
CA PHE A 165 -0.97 21.20 5.11
C PHE A 165 -2.24 21.74 4.42
N ASP A 166 -2.65 21.12 3.32
CA ASP A 166 -3.86 21.51 2.60
C ASP A 166 -5.11 21.26 3.44
N MET A 167 -5.17 20.12 4.12
CA MET A 167 -6.25 19.78 5.05
C MET A 167 -6.34 20.80 6.21
N LEU A 168 -5.21 21.16 6.81
CA LEU A 168 -5.17 22.15 7.89
C LEU A 168 -5.60 23.54 7.40
N THR A 169 -5.20 23.91 6.18
CA THR A 169 -5.58 25.19 5.56
C THR A 169 -7.08 25.26 5.35
N GLU A 170 -7.69 24.20 4.79
CA GLU A 170 -9.13 24.10 4.59
C GLU A 170 -9.90 24.08 5.91
N LEU A 171 -9.43 23.29 6.89
CA LEU A 171 -9.97 23.27 8.25
C LEU A 171 -9.98 24.69 8.85
N SER A 172 -8.84 25.37 8.83
CA SER A 172 -8.70 26.72 9.37
C SER A 172 -9.63 27.73 8.69
N ARG A 173 -9.84 27.59 7.37
CA ARG A 173 -10.76 28.44 6.60
C ARG A 173 -12.21 28.24 7.08
N ARG A 174 -12.66 27.00 7.25
CA ARG A 174 -14.02 26.69 7.72
C ARG A 174 -14.25 27.09 9.18
N GLU A 175 -13.27 26.88 10.05
CA GLU A 175 -13.33 27.30 11.45
C GLU A 175 -13.55 28.81 11.57
N LYS A 176 -12.81 29.62 10.78
CA LYS A 176 -13.00 31.08 10.73
C LYS A 176 -14.39 31.47 10.23
N ALA A 177 -14.88 30.83 9.18
CA ALA A 177 -16.20 31.11 8.62
C ALA A 177 -17.33 30.78 9.61
N ALA A 178 -17.16 29.72 10.41
CA ALA A 178 -18.12 29.30 11.44
C ALA A 178 -17.91 29.99 12.80
N ASN A 179 -16.95 30.91 12.92
CA ASN A 179 -16.54 31.54 14.17
C ASN A 179 -16.22 30.52 15.30
N ILE A 180 -15.60 29.40 14.91
CA ILE A 180 -15.20 28.33 15.82
C ILE A 180 -13.74 28.55 16.24
N LYS A 181 -13.49 28.54 17.54
CA LYS A 181 -12.13 28.52 18.10
C LYS A 181 -11.69 27.07 18.33
N PRO A 182 -10.54 26.62 17.78
CA PRO A 182 -10.03 25.28 18.02
C PRO A 182 -9.44 25.12 19.41
N ASP A 183 -9.38 23.88 19.89
CA ASP A 183 -8.62 23.49 21.09
C ASP A 183 -7.12 23.76 20.84
N ALA A 184 -6.46 24.45 21.78
CA ALA A 184 -5.10 24.95 21.61
C ALA A 184 -4.06 23.83 21.44
N ASP A 185 -4.23 22.70 22.14
CA ASP A 185 -3.28 21.58 22.09
C ASP A 185 -3.39 20.86 20.74
N ILE A 186 -4.63 20.62 20.29
CA ILE A 186 -4.91 20.01 18.98
C ILE A 186 -4.44 20.91 17.84
N ASP A 187 -4.60 22.22 17.98
CA ASP A 187 -4.15 23.20 17.00
C ASP A 187 -2.65 23.34 16.91
N ALA A 188 -1.97 23.39 18.05
CA ALA A 188 -0.51 23.36 18.09
C ALA A 188 0.03 22.07 17.44
N PHE A 189 -0.55 20.92 17.76
CA PHE A 189 -0.16 19.64 17.18
C PHE A 189 -0.32 19.62 15.66
N MET A 190 -1.52 19.94 15.14
CA MET A 190 -1.77 19.85 13.69
C MET A 190 -0.95 20.86 12.89
N LYS A 191 -0.69 22.05 13.44
CA LYS A 191 0.25 23.01 12.84
C LYS A 191 1.66 22.46 12.81
N ALA A 192 2.16 21.93 13.93
CA ALA A 192 3.50 21.39 14.00
C ALA A 192 3.70 20.16 13.11
N SER A 193 2.69 19.29 12.96
CA SER A 193 2.71 18.14 12.07
C SER A 193 2.55 18.49 10.59
N SER A 194 2.14 19.72 10.26
CA SER A 194 1.91 20.17 8.88
C SER A 194 2.96 21.18 8.40
N MET A 195 3.87 21.62 9.27
CA MET A 195 4.97 22.53 8.94
C MET A 195 6.25 21.73 8.67
N GLY A 196 6.89 22.02 7.54
CA GLY A 196 8.18 21.41 7.16
C GLY A 196 9.26 21.67 8.23
N GLY A 197 9.98 20.62 8.63
CA GLY A 197 11.10 20.68 9.58
C GLY A 197 10.77 20.20 11.00
N LEU A 198 9.56 20.45 11.51
CA LEU A 198 9.13 20.02 12.86
C LEU A 198 8.28 18.73 12.86
N GLU A 199 7.67 18.39 11.72
CA GLU A 199 6.77 17.24 11.58
C GLU A 199 7.39 15.92 12.05
N ALA A 200 8.62 15.64 11.63
CA ALA A 200 9.24 14.34 11.87
C ALA A 200 9.40 14.04 13.37
N ASN A 201 9.73 15.06 14.16
CA ASN A 201 9.91 14.91 15.60
C ASN A 201 8.56 14.76 16.30
N VAL A 202 7.57 15.58 15.94
CA VAL A 202 6.24 15.56 16.57
C VAL A 202 5.49 14.24 16.29
N ASN A 203 5.50 13.77 15.05
CA ASN A 203 4.87 12.51 14.69
C ASN A 203 5.57 11.32 15.35
N THR A 204 6.90 11.32 15.37
CA THR A 204 7.68 10.26 16.02
C THR A 204 7.45 10.22 17.52
N ASP A 205 7.46 11.37 18.19
CA ASP A 205 7.21 11.47 19.63
C ASP A 205 5.80 11.04 20.00
N TYR A 206 4.82 11.37 19.16
CA TYR A 206 3.45 10.90 19.34
C TYR A 206 3.39 9.38 19.24
N ILE A 207 3.91 8.79 18.15
CA ILE A 207 3.87 7.34 17.93
C ILE A 207 4.58 6.57 19.05
N LEU A 208 5.74 7.06 19.52
CA LEU A 208 6.51 6.40 20.58
C LEU A 208 5.88 6.51 21.98
N LYS A 209 5.02 7.51 22.20
CA LYS A 209 4.24 7.65 23.45
C LYS A 209 2.96 6.81 23.43
N VAL A 210 2.57 6.25 22.27
CA VAL A 210 1.33 5.49 22.14
C VAL A 210 1.39 4.15 22.84
#